data_AF-A0A0A9YVC1-F1
#
_entry.id   AF-A0A0A9YVC1-F1
#
_cell.length_a   1.000
_cell.length_b   1.000
_cell.length_c   1.000
_cell.angle_alpha   90.00
_cell.angle_beta   90.00
_cell.angle_gamma   90.00
#
_symmetry.space_group_name_H-M   'P 1'
#
loop_
_entity.id
_entity.type
_entity.pdbx_description
1 polymer ?
#
loop_
_entity_poly.entity_id
_entity_poly.type
_entity_poly.pdbx_seq_one_letter_code
_entity_poly.pdbx_strand_id
1 'polypeptide(L)'
;MDPTHNPEFTSCEVYMANTTLEYMMELTEQLFRELVHIVHSTTCITVQDTCIDFSQPFHRIDVYEGLIQCGIHLPEDLHTPEALQSMLHICHEHGIQEPNPITNSRVLDKIIHEFIESKCVEPTFLLHHPVILSPLAKCDDARPHTVQRFE
;
A
#
# COMPACT_ATOMS: atom_id res chain seq x y z
N MET A 1 -1.93 14.62 -16.55
CA MET A 1 -0.67 13.88 -16.48
C MET A 1 0.07 14.46 -15.31
N ASP A 2 0.30 13.66 -14.28
CA ASP A 2 1.06 14.06 -13.09
C ASP A 2 2.46 13.39 -13.14
N PRO A 3 3.37 13.68 -12.20
CA PRO A 3 4.73 13.16 -12.24
C PRO A 3 4.85 11.62 -12.19
N THR A 4 3.82 10.90 -11.76
CA THR A 4 3.85 9.45 -11.56
C THR A 4 2.91 8.67 -12.50
N HIS A 5 2.06 9.35 -13.27
CA HIS A 5 1.10 8.71 -14.18
C HIS A 5 1.31 9.11 -15.63
N ASN A 6 1.79 8.15 -16.44
CA ASN A 6 1.76 8.21 -17.89
C ASN A 6 0.68 7.25 -18.42
N PRO A 7 -0.18 7.65 -19.40
CA PRO A 7 -1.19 6.75 -19.97
C PRO A 7 -0.61 5.46 -20.57
N GLU A 8 0.65 5.50 -21.00
CA GLU A 8 1.42 4.36 -21.44
C GLU A 8 2.56 4.09 -20.46
N PHE A 9 2.56 2.94 -19.81
CA PHE A 9 3.60 2.55 -18.86
C PHE A 9 3.99 1.09 -19.09
N THR A 10 5.10 0.67 -18.50
CA THR A 10 5.60 -0.72 -18.59
C THR A 10 5.48 -1.38 -17.23
N SER A 11 4.78 -2.52 -17.17
CA SER A 11 4.67 -3.37 -15.98
C SER A 11 5.34 -4.73 -16.23
N CYS A 12 5.70 -5.40 -15.13
CA CYS A 12 6.06 -6.82 -15.14
C CYS A 12 5.12 -7.53 -14.16
N GLU A 13 4.38 -8.53 -14.66
CA GLU A 13 3.43 -9.31 -13.88
C GLU A 13 3.92 -10.76 -13.77
N VAL A 14 3.87 -11.33 -12.56
CA VAL A 14 4.32 -12.69 -12.27
C VAL A 14 3.21 -13.45 -11.56
N TYR A 15 2.92 -14.65 -12.04
CA TYR A 15 2.01 -15.59 -11.41
C TYR A 15 2.75 -16.89 -11.09
N MET A 16 2.63 -17.37 -9.86
CA MET A 16 3.30 -18.58 -9.42
C MET A 16 2.33 -19.50 -8.67
N ALA A 17 2.15 -20.72 -9.19
CA ALA A 17 1.27 -21.71 -8.57
C ALA A 17 1.88 -22.29 -7.30
N ASN A 18 1.03 -22.68 -6.34
CA ASN A 18 1.40 -23.28 -5.06
C ASN A 18 2.35 -22.42 -4.21
N THR A 19 2.19 -21.09 -4.29
CA THR A 19 2.96 -20.14 -3.50
C THR A 19 2.10 -19.40 -2.48
N THR A 20 2.74 -18.64 -1.59
CA THR A 20 2.10 -17.82 -0.56
C THR A 20 2.43 -16.34 -0.76
N LEU A 21 1.68 -15.47 -0.08
CA LEU A 21 1.99 -14.03 -0.03
C LEU A 21 3.41 -13.78 0.50
N GLU A 22 3.82 -14.53 1.53
CA GLU A 22 5.16 -14.44 2.12
C GLU A 22 6.25 -14.71 1.09
N TYR A 23 6.10 -15.77 0.30
CA TYR A 23 7.07 -16.08 -0.76
C TYR A 23 7.13 -14.98 -1.82
N MET A 24 5.99 -14.39 -2.19
CA MET A 24 5.97 -13.29 -3.16
C MET A 24 6.66 -12.02 -2.61
N MET A 25 6.58 -11.77 -1.30
CA MET A 25 7.36 -10.70 -0.66
C MET A 25 8.86 -11.02 -0.67
N GLU A 26 9.27 -12.23 -0.28
CA GLU A 26 10.68 -12.66 -0.34
C GLU A 26 11.26 -12.54 -1.75
N LEU A 27 10.51 -12.98 -2.77
CA LEU A 27 10.88 -12.84 -4.18
C LEU A 27 11.07 -11.36 -4.56
N THR A 28 10.20 -10.48 -4.08
CA THR A 28 10.24 -9.04 -4.36
C THR A 28 11.46 -8.39 -3.72
N GLU A 29 11.74 -8.69 -2.44
CA GLU A 29 12.92 -8.20 -1.73
C GLU A 29 14.21 -8.63 -2.44
N GLN A 30 14.30 -9.91 -2.82
CA GLN A 30 15.46 -10.45 -3.54
C GLN A 30 15.63 -9.77 -4.89
N LEU A 31 14.55 -9.62 -5.67
CA LEU A 31 14.57 -8.97 -6.97
C LEU A 31 15.13 -7.55 -6.90
N PHE A 32 14.61 -6.72 -5.99
CA PHE A 32 15.07 -5.34 -5.87
C PHE A 32 16.51 -5.25 -5.36
N ARG A 33 16.88 -6.07 -4.36
CA ARG A 33 18.25 -6.10 -3.85
C ARG A 33 19.27 -6.47 -4.93
N GLU A 34 18.98 -7.51 -5.71
CA GLU A 34 19.85 -7.95 -6.81
C GLU A 34 19.89 -6.92 -7.95
N LEU A 35 18.75 -6.34 -8.32
CA LEU A 35 18.67 -5.32 -9.37
C LEU A 35 19.53 -4.11 -9.03
N VAL A 36 19.38 -3.57 -7.82
CA VAL A 36 20.16 -2.41 -7.35
C VAL A 36 21.65 -2.75 -7.34
N HIS A 37 22.02 -3.96 -6.89
CA HIS A 37 23.41 -4.40 -6.92
C HIS A 37 23.97 -4.53 -8.34
N ILE A 38 23.22 -5.10 -9.28
CA ILE A 38 23.66 -5.28 -10.67
C ILE A 38 23.88 -3.91 -11.35
N VAL A 39 22.99 -2.95 -11.11
CA VAL A 39 23.05 -1.63 -11.77
C VAL A 39 24.07 -0.70 -11.12
N HIS A 40 24.16 -0.70 -9.78
CA HIS A 40 24.94 0.29 -9.04
C HIS A 40 26.17 -0.27 -8.30
N SER A 41 26.37 -1.59 -8.28
CA SER A 41 27.42 -2.27 -7.50
C SER A 41 27.35 -2.01 -5.98
N THR A 42 26.17 -1.62 -5.49
CA THR A 42 25.83 -1.35 -4.08
C THR A 42 24.38 -1.78 -3.84
N THR A 43 23.95 -1.90 -2.60
CA THR A 43 22.54 -2.12 -2.22
C THR A 43 21.87 -0.86 -1.68
N CYS A 44 22.63 0.23 -1.54
CA CYS A 44 22.11 1.53 -1.12
C CYS A 44 22.17 2.52 -2.29
N ILE A 45 21.10 3.26 -2.52
CA ILE A 45 21.07 4.33 -3.52
C ILE A 45 20.60 5.63 -2.91
N THR A 46 21.06 6.74 -3.46
CA THR A 46 20.56 8.06 -3.09
C THR A 46 19.56 8.53 -4.13
N VAL A 47 18.33 8.79 -3.70
CA VAL A 47 17.30 9.42 -4.52
C VAL A 47 17.08 10.82 -3.98
N GLN A 48 17.38 11.83 -4.80
CA GLN A 48 17.50 13.22 -4.37
C GLN A 48 18.52 13.36 -3.23
N ASP A 49 18.07 13.63 -2.00
CA ASP A 49 18.91 13.78 -0.80
C ASP A 49 18.71 12.63 0.22
N THR A 50 17.94 11.61 -0.15
CA THR A 50 17.58 10.50 0.73
C THR A 50 18.33 9.24 0.34
N CYS A 51 19.06 8.65 1.29
CA CYS A 51 19.66 7.34 1.13
C CYS A 51 18.60 6.27 1.41
N ILE A 52 18.44 5.33 0.49
CA ILE A 52 17.49 4.20 0.56
C ILE A 52 18.32 2.91 0.56
N ASP A 53 18.06 2.02 1.52
CA ASP A 53 18.84 0.78 1.70
C ASP A 53 18.03 -0.49 1.37
N PHE A 54 18.35 -1.14 0.25
CA PHE A 54 17.74 -2.39 -0.19
C PHE A 54 18.42 -3.65 0.40
N SER A 55 19.44 -3.48 1.26
CA SER A 55 20.13 -4.63 1.88
C SER A 55 19.32 -5.29 2.99
N GLN A 56 18.43 -4.53 3.64
CA GLN A 56 17.62 -5.00 4.75
C GLN A 56 16.33 -5.68 4.25
N PRO A 57 15.67 -6.50 5.10
CA PRO A 57 14.27 -6.85 4.90
C PRO A 57 13.42 -5.59 4.83
N PHE A 58 12.42 -5.57 3.95
CA PHE A 58 11.55 -4.40 3.80
C PHE A 58 10.67 -4.26 5.04
N HIS A 59 10.35 -3.02 5.39
CA HIS A 59 9.42 -2.78 6.49
C HIS A 59 8.06 -3.39 6.16
N ARG A 60 7.30 -3.79 7.18
CA ARG A 60 5.97 -4.34 7.01
C ARG A 60 5.01 -3.54 7.86
N ILE A 61 4.00 -2.96 7.23
CA ILE A 61 2.97 -2.17 7.90
C ILE A 61 1.62 -2.82 7.63
N ASP A 62 0.92 -3.17 8.69
CA ASP A 62 -0.50 -3.49 8.61
C ASP A 62 -1.28 -2.18 8.41
N VAL A 63 -2.09 -2.11 7.36
CA VAL A 63 -2.83 -0.88 7.01
C VAL A 63 -3.77 -0.44 8.14
N TYR A 64 -4.49 -1.36 8.79
CA TYR A 64 -5.40 -1.01 9.88
C TYR A 64 -4.64 -0.52 11.11
N GLU A 65 -3.59 -1.25 11.51
CA GLU A 65 -2.77 -0.84 12.65
C GLU A 65 -2.07 0.50 12.39
N GLY A 66 -1.57 0.71 11.17
CA GLY A 66 -0.93 1.96 10.76
C GLY A 66 -1.88 3.16 10.83
N LEU A 67 -3.13 3.00 10.39
CA LEU A 67 -4.16 4.03 10.54
C LEU A 67 -4.47 4.31 12.01
N ILE A 68 -4.64 3.27 12.83
CA ILE A 68 -4.90 3.42 14.28
C ILE A 68 -3.75 4.16 14.97
N GLN A 69 -2.49 3.87 14.62
CA GLN A 69 -1.32 4.57 15.14
C GLN A 69 -1.29 6.05 14.76
N CYS A 70 -1.89 6.41 13.62
CA CYS A 70 -2.10 7.79 13.20
C CYS A 70 -3.33 8.45 13.87
N GLY A 71 -4.05 7.75 14.74
CA GLY A 71 -5.28 8.21 15.38
C GLY A 71 -6.52 8.11 14.48
N ILE A 72 -6.43 7.38 13.36
CA ILE A 72 -7.50 7.23 12.38
C ILE A 72 -8.24 5.92 12.65
N HIS A 73 -9.52 6.04 12.96
CA HIS A 73 -10.40 4.90 13.22
C HIS A 73 -11.38 4.73 12.06
N LEU A 74 -11.26 3.61 11.34
CA LEU A 74 -12.18 3.29 10.27
C LEU A 74 -13.51 2.73 10.81
N PRO A 75 -14.63 2.96 10.12
CA PRO A 75 -15.89 2.28 10.39
C PRO A 75 -15.76 0.75 10.28
N GLU A 76 -16.54 0.01 11.07
CA GLU A 76 -16.52 -1.47 11.05
C GLU A 76 -16.98 -2.04 9.69
N ASP A 77 -18.06 -1.49 9.13
CA ASP A 77 -18.57 -1.87 7.80
C ASP A 77 -18.34 -0.76 6.77
N LEU A 78 -17.29 -0.94 5.96
CA LEU A 78 -16.85 -0.02 4.92
C LEU A 78 -17.78 0.05 3.69
N HIS A 79 -18.80 -0.80 3.60
CA HIS A 79 -19.71 -0.83 2.45
C HIS A 79 -20.92 0.11 2.60
N THR A 80 -21.10 0.71 3.77
CA THR A 80 -22.27 1.52 4.10
C THR A 80 -22.15 2.99 3.63
N PRO A 81 -23.28 3.67 3.38
CA PRO A 81 -23.29 5.13 3.19
C PRO A 81 -22.78 5.90 4.41
N GLU A 82 -23.03 5.39 5.62
CA GLU A 82 -22.59 5.99 6.87
C GLU A 82 -21.06 5.94 7.01
N ALA A 83 -20.44 4.85 6.57
CA ALA A 83 -18.98 4.74 6.51
C ALA A 83 -18.39 5.76 5.54
N LEU A 84 -19.03 5.98 4.38
CA LEU A 84 -18.60 7.01 3.43
C LEU A 84 -18.58 8.39 4.08
N GLN A 85 -19.66 8.77 4.75
CA GLN A 85 -19.75 10.06 5.43
C GLN A 85 -18.69 10.21 6.52
N SER A 86 -18.44 9.15 7.28
CA SER A 86 -17.41 9.14 8.33
C SER A 86 -16.00 9.32 7.74
N MET A 87 -15.68 8.62 6.65
CA MET A 87 -14.40 8.76 5.96
C MET A 87 -14.22 10.12 5.29
N LEU A 88 -15.29 10.68 4.71
CA LEU A 88 -15.25 12.05 4.18
C LEU A 88 -15.03 13.10 5.28
N HIS A 89 -15.58 12.87 6.47
CA HIS A 89 -15.30 13.73 7.62
C HIS A 89 -13.81 13.72 7.98
N ILE A 90 -13.20 12.51 8.05
CA ILE A 90 -11.74 12.37 8.26
C ILE A 90 -10.97 13.13 7.18
N CYS A 91 -11.34 12.98 5.90
CA CYS A 91 -10.69 13.73 4.83
C CYS A 91 -10.78 15.25 5.04
N HIS A 92 -11.95 15.76 5.41
CA HIS A 92 -12.15 17.19 5.66
C HIS A 92 -11.33 17.69 6.87
N GLU A 93 -11.31 16.96 7.99
CA GLU A 93 -10.55 17.34 9.19
C GLU A 93 -9.04 17.41 8.93
N HIS A 94 -8.54 16.56 8.04
CA HIS A 94 -7.11 16.47 7.70
C HIS A 94 -6.72 17.18 6.40
N GLY A 95 -7.67 17.85 5.73
CA GLY A 95 -7.40 18.57 4.48
C GLY A 95 -7.09 17.68 3.28
N ILE A 96 -7.51 16.41 3.31
CA ILE A 96 -7.35 15.44 2.23
C ILE A 96 -8.34 15.77 1.11
N GLN A 97 -7.85 15.89 -0.11
CA GLN A 97 -8.70 16.16 -1.27
C GLN A 97 -9.61 14.96 -1.58
N GLU A 98 -10.90 15.25 -1.73
CA GLU A 98 -11.89 14.24 -2.09
C GLU A 98 -11.61 13.67 -3.49
N PRO A 99 -11.68 12.34 -3.66
CA PRO A 99 -11.54 11.73 -4.96
C PRO A 99 -12.79 11.97 -5.82
N ASN A 100 -12.60 12.01 -7.14
CA ASN A 100 -13.71 11.98 -8.10
C ASN A 100 -13.61 10.70 -8.95
N PRO A 101 -14.62 9.82 -9.02
CA PRO A 101 -15.87 9.86 -8.26
C PRO A 101 -15.65 9.59 -6.76
N ILE A 102 -16.60 10.03 -5.93
CA ILE A 102 -16.61 9.79 -4.49
C ILE A 102 -17.21 8.40 -4.23
N THR A 103 -16.35 7.44 -3.88
CA THR A 103 -16.75 6.06 -3.51
C THR A 103 -16.02 5.64 -2.24
N ASN A 104 -16.59 4.71 -1.48
CA ASN A 104 -15.96 4.17 -0.26
C ASN A 104 -14.51 3.73 -0.52
N SER A 105 -14.28 2.97 -1.59
CA SER A 105 -12.94 2.51 -1.97
C SER A 105 -11.97 3.64 -2.26
N ARG A 106 -12.36 4.65 -3.06
CA ARG A 106 -11.46 5.75 -3.44
C ARG A 106 -11.17 6.69 -2.28
N VAL A 107 -12.14 6.92 -1.39
CA VAL A 107 -11.93 7.75 -0.20
C VAL A 107 -10.99 7.03 0.76
N LEU A 108 -11.20 5.74 0.98
CA LEU A 108 -10.34 4.92 1.82
C LEU A 108 -8.90 4.86 1.29
N ASP A 109 -8.73 4.65 -0.01
CA ASP A 109 -7.44 4.69 -0.71
C ASP A 109 -6.71 6.03 -0.47
N LYS A 110 -7.43 7.17 -0.54
CA LYS A 110 -6.86 8.49 -0.24
C LYS A 110 -6.42 8.65 1.22
N ILE A 111 -7.18 8.09 2.16
CA ILE A 111 -6.81 8.10 3.58
C ILE A 111 -5.53 7.27 3.79
N ILE A 112 -5.46 6.06 3.24
CA ILE A 112 -4.27 5.19 3.36
C ILE A 112 -3.05 5.88 2.75
N HIS A 113 -3.21 6.49 1.58
CA HIS A 113 -2.16 7.22 0.91
C HIS A 113 -1.59 8.35 1.77
N GLU A 114 -2.46 9.22 2.30
CA GLU A 114 -2.03 10.38 3.09
C GLU A 114 -1.37 9.95 4.41
N PHE A 115 -1.95 8.97 5.11
CA PHE A 115 -1.50 8.63 6.46
C PHE A 115 -0.37 7.61 6.51
N ILE A 116 -0.23 6.77 5.48
CA ILE A 116 0.75 5.68 5.47
C ILE A 116 1.71 5.82 4.28
N GLU A 117 1.22 5.69 3.04
CA GLU A 117 2.10 5.60 1.86
C GLU A 117 3.02 6.81 1.71
N SER A 118 2.50 8.02 1.93
CA SER A 118 3.26 9.28 1.81
C SER A 118 4.46 9.36 2.77
N LYS A 119 4.46 8.53 3.83
CA LYS A 119 5.49 8.48 4.88
C LYS A 119 6.48 7.34 4.67
N CYS A 120 6.24 6.44 3.71
CA CYS A 120 7.13 5.34 3.39
C CYS A 120 8.35 5.84 2.61
N VAL A 121 9.48 5.98 3.31
CA VAL A 121 10.76 6.38 2.71
C VAL A 121 11.59 5.16 2.32
N GLU A 122 11.75 4.23 3.26
CA GLU A 122 12.40 2.95 2.99
C GLU A 122 11.43 1.98 2.31
N PRO A 123 11.94 0.97 1.58
CA PRO A 123 11.08 -0.04 0.97
C PRO A 123 10.21 -0.71 2.04
N THR A 124 8.91 -0.64 1.83
CA THR A 124 7.90 -1.01 2.83
C THR A 124 6.77 -1.75 2.13
N PHE A 125 6.43 -2.93 2.63
CA PHE A 125 5.21 -3.64 2.29
C PHE A 125 4.05 -3.14 3.13
N LEU A 126 2.99 -2.71 2.46
CA LEU A 126 1.69 -2.48 3.09
C LEU A 126 0.88 -3.78 3.03
N LEU A 127 0.37 -4.24 4.15
CA LEU A 127 -0.30 -5.54 4.29
C LEU A 127 -1.73 -5.39 4.79
N HIS A 128 -2.50 -6.45 4.56
CA HIS A 128 -3.85 -6.64 5.13
C HIS A 128 -4.83 -5.55 4.70
N HIS A 129 -4.74 -5.19 3.43
CA HIS A 129 -5.67 -4.24 2.83
C HIS A 129 -7.13 -4.66 3.06
N PRO A 130 -8.02 -3.68 3.32
CA PRO A 130 -9.46 -3.90 3.34
C PRO A 130 -9.96 -4.63 2.09
N VAL A 131 -10.88 -5.58 2.25
CA VAL A 131 -11.46 -6.37 1.14
C VAL A 131 -12.05 -5.46 0.04
N ILE A 132 -12.66 -4.34 0.42
CA ILE A 132 -13.26 -3.38 -0.52
C ILE A 132 -12.26 -2.78 -1.53
N LEU A 133 -10.96 -2.76 -1.21
CA LEU A 133 -9.90 -2.27 -2.10
C LEU A 133 -9.34 -3.35 -3.03
N SER A 134 -9.66 -4.62 -2.77
CA SER A 134 -8.93 -5.75 -3.35
C SER A 134 -9.89 -6.84 -3.86
N PRO A 135 -10.72 -6.55 -4.88
CA PRO A 135 -11.78 -7.47 -5.32
C PRO A 135 -11.28 -8.79 -5.91
N LEU A 136 -10.00 -8.87 -6.28
CA LEU A 136 -9.37 -10.06 -6.88
C LEU A 136 -8.46 -10.81 -5.91
N ALA A 137 -8.15 -10.23 -4.75
CA ALA A 137 -7.25 -10.85 -3.78
C ALA A 137 -8.01 -11.88 -2.93
N LYS A 138 -7.30 -12.93 -2.50
CA LYS A 138 -7.85 -13.93 -1.60
C LYS A 138 -8.09 -13.30 -0.22
N CYS A 139 -9.25 -13.56 0.40
CA CYS A 139 -9.50 -13.13 1.78
C CYS A 139 -8.51 -13.77 2.76
N ASP A 140 -8.19 -13.04 3.82
CA ASP A 140 -7.44 -13.58 4.96
C ASP A 140 -8.38 -14.41 5.85
N ASP A 141 -8.03 -15.69 6.05
CA ASP A 141 -8.81 -16.62 6.88
C ASP A 141 -8.79 -16.20 8.36
N ALA A 142 -7.71 -15.54 8.82
CA ALA A 142 -7.58 -15.08 10.21
C ALA A 142 -8.26 -13.73 10.45
N ARG A 143 -8.40 -12.90 9.40
CA ARG A 143 -9.02 -11.56 9.45
C ARG A 143 -9.96 -11.37 8.26
N PRO A 144 -11.24 -11.75 8.41
CA PRO A 144 -12.19 -11.77 7.29
C PRO A 144 -12.46 -10.42 6.60
N HIS A 145 -12.11 -9.30 7.23
CA HIS A 145 -12.25 -7.95 6.67
C HIS A 145 -11.03 -7.50 5.84
N THR A 146 -10.00 -8.34 5.75
CA THR A 146 -8.75 -8.06 5.03
C THR A 146 -8.46 -9.13 3.97
N VAL A 147 -7.51 -8.82 3.09
CA VAL A 147 -7.03 -9.76 2.07
C VAL A 147 -5.55 -10.08 2.20
N GLN A 148 -5.14 -11.20 1.63
CA GLN A 148 -3.75 -11.57 1.42
C GLN A 148 -3.18 -10.81 0.22
N ARG A 149 -2.84 -9.53 0.43
CA ARG A 149 -2.25 -8.60 -0.54
C ARG A 149 -1.09 -7.87 0.11
N PHE A 150 -0.09 -7.51 -0.70
CA PHE A 150 0.85 -6.45 -0.37
C PHE A 150 0.90 -5.40 -1.49
N GLU A 151 1.35 -4.21 -1.12
CA GLU A 151 1.84 -3.16 -2.03
C GLU A 151 3.26 -2.78 -1.63
#